data_AF-A0A6V7Q8L3-F1
#
_entry.id   AF-A0A6V7Q8L3-F1
#
_cell.length_a   1.000
_cell.length_b   1.000
_cell.length_c   1.000
_cell.angle_alpha   90.00
_cell.angle_beta   90.00
_cell.angle_gamma   90.00
#
_symmetry.space_group_name_H-M   'P 1'
#
loop_
_entity.id
_entity.type
_entity.pdbx_description
1 polymer ?
#
loop_
_entity_poly.entity_id
_entity_poly.type
_entity_poly.pdbx_seq_one_letter_code
_entity_poly.pdbx_strand_id
1 'polypeptide(L)'
;MTQLVSFLNSNGSPFLVNIYPFLSLYQNSDFPQDYAFFDGSSHPVVDGSNVYYNAFDGNYDTLVAALNKIGYGSMPIAIGEVGWPTDGAASANITAARAFNQAKESTSWELRKALGIFSFDGQAKYPLNLGLGSGELKNAKNVQYLPPRWCVANPYRDLDGVGNHLKLACSMADCTTLYYGGSCNAIGDKGNISYAFNSYYQLQKQDSRSCDFDGLGMITYLDPSVGDCRFLVGINDSSCSSIGCGIFCGLWIMTFWVFMYLKVLGSL
;
A
#
# COMPACT_ATOMS: atom_id res chain seq x y z
N MET A 1 -27.20 -5.43 -8.13
CA MET A 1 -26.28 -6.37 -7.44
C MET A 1 -26.53 -7.83 -7.85
N THR A 2 -27.77 -8.33 -7.80
CA THR A 2 -28.12 -9.73 -8.14
C THR A 2 -27.69 -10.16 -9.55
N GLN A 3 -27.79 -9.29 -10.56
CA GLN A 3 -27.32 -9.57 -11.92
C GLN A 3 -25.80 -9.86 -11.98
N LEU A 4 -25.00 -9.11 -11.20
CA LEU A 4 -23.56 -9.33 -11.13
C LEU A 4 -23.24 -10.66 -10.45
N VAL A 5 -23.89 -10.96 -9.33
CA VAL A 5 -23.71 -12.22 -8.59
C VAL A 5 -24.11 -13.41 -9.47
N SER A 6 -25.22 -13.30 -10.21
CA SER A 6 -25.64 -14.32 -11.18
C SER A 6 -24.59 -14.55 -12.25
N PHE A 7 -24.01 -13.48 -12.80
CA PHE A 7 -22.97 -13.57 -13.81
C PHE A 7 -21.70 -14.23 -13.27
N LEU A 8 -21.25 -13.86 -12.06
CA LEU A 8 -20.08 -14.47 -11.44
C LEU A 8 -20.29 -15.96 -11.20
N ASN A 9 -21.44 -16.33 -10.64
CA ASN A 9 -21.79 -17.72 -10.37
C ASN A 9 -21.88 -18.55 -11.66
N SER A 10 -22.48 -18.02 -12.74
CA SER A 10 -22.56 -18.74 -14.03
C SER A 10 -21.21 -18.96 -14.70
N ASN A 11 -20.21 -18.14 -14.37
CA ASN A 11 -18.85 -18.23 -14.91
C ASN A 11 -17.86 -18.89 -13.93
N GLY A 12 -18.35 -19.49 -12.83
CA GLY A 12 -17.49 -20.14 -11.82
C GLY A 12 -16.51 -19.18 -11.13
N SER A 13 -16.83 -17.88 -11.10
CA SER A 13 -15.97 -16.85 -10.53
C SER A 13 -16.34 -16.58 -9.06
N PRO A 14 -15.36 -16.37 -8.16
CA PRO A 14 -15.63 -16.02 -6.78
C PRO A 14 -16.19 -14.59 -6.65
N PHE A 15 -16.88 -14.31 -5.55
CA PHE A 15 -17.16 -12.93 -5.13
C PHE A 15 -15.90 -12.33 -4.51
N LEU A 16 -15.34 -11.30 -5.14
CA LEU A 16 -14.20 -10.58 -4.59
C LEU A 16 -14.68 -9.48 -3.64
N VAL A 17 -14.18 -9.46 -2.40
CA VAL A 17 -14.50 -8.42 -1.41
C VAL A 17 -13.25 -7.90 -0.72
N ASN A 18 -13.20 -6.61 -0.45
CA ASN A 18 -12.14 -6.01 0.36
C ASN A 18 -12.69 -5.75 1.76
N ILE A 19 -11.98 -6.21 2.79
CA ILE A 19 -12.41 -6.07 4.19
C ILE A 19 -11.32 -5.31 4.94
N TYR A 20 -11.70 -4.16 5.50
CA TYR A 20 -10.77 -3.25 6.16
C TYR A 20 -11.25 -2.93 7.58
N PRO A 21 -10.95 -3.79 8.58
CA PRO A 21 -11.38 -3.60 9.96
C PRO A 21 -10.99 -2.25 10.55
N PHE A 22 -9.82 -1.74 10.18
CA PHE A 22 -9.28 -0.48 10.66
C PHE A 22 -10.14 0.74 10.26
N LEU A 23 -10.99 0.64 9.22
CA LEU A 23 -11.83 1.76 8.80
C LEU A 23 -12.86 2.16 9.85
N SER A 24 -13.33 1.21 10.66
CA SER A 24 -14.30 1.47 11.74
C SER A 24 -13.75 2.40 12.82
N LEU A 25 -12.43 2.41 13.04
CA LEU A 25 -11.76 3.31 13.98
C LEU A 25 -11.81 4.78 13.56
N TYR A 26 -11.96 5.09 12.26
CA TYR A 26 -12.15 6.48 11.80
C TYR A 26 -13.59 6.93 11.93
N GLN A 27 -14.52 6.00 11.72
CA GLN A 27 -15.95 6.32 11.66
C GLN A 27 -16.57 6.41 13.04
N ASN A 28 -15.99 5.71 14.02
CA ASN A 28 -16.49 5.68 15.39
C ASN A 28 -15.35 5.62 16.41
N SER A 29 -15.23 6.66 17.24
CA SER A 29 -14.24 6.74 18.32
C SER A 29 -14.43 5.67 19.41
N ASP A 30 -15.65 5.15 19.55
CA ASP A 30 -15.98 4.13 20.55
C ASP A 30 -15.74 2.71 20.03
N PHE A 31 -15.27 2.57 18.78
CA PHE A 31 -14.97 1.27 18.21
C PHE A 31 -13.77 0.62 18.92
N PRO A 32 -13.93 -0.60 19.47
CA PRO A 32 -12.86 -1.26 20.22
C PRO A 32 -11.71 -1.63 19.29
N GLN A 33 -10.52 -1.09 19.55
CA GLN A 33 -9.35 -1.33 18.71
C GLN A 33 -8.93 -2.80 18.70
N ASP A 34 -9.05 -3.52 19.82
CA ASP A 34 -8.76 -4.95 19.91
C ASP A 34 -9.68 -5.79 19.02
N TYR A 35 -10.95 -5.40 18.86
CA TYR A 35 -11.89 -6.04 17.93
C TYR A 35 -11.49 -5.91 16.46
N ALA A 36 -10.64 -4.95 16.13
CA ALA A 36 -10.11 -4.82 14.77
C ALA A 36 -9.06 -5.90 14.43
N PHE A 37 -8.51 -6.61 15.42
CA PHE A 37 -7.43 -7.60 15.26
C PHE A 37 -7.94 -9.04 15.38
N PHE A 38 -7.16 -9.99 14.87
CA PHE A 38 -7.52 -11.42 14.83
C PHE A 38 -7.26 -12.18 16.13
N ASP A 39 -6.52 -11.60 17.08
CA ASP A 39 -6.14 -12.26 18.35
C ASP A 39 -7.32 -12.40 19.34
N GLY A 40 -8.50 -11.93 18.95
CA GLY A 40 -9.72 -11.93 19.76
C GLY A 40 -9.87 -10.64 20.57
N SER A 41 -11.11 -10.34 20.93
CA SER A 41 -11.49 -9.11 21.63
C SER A 41 -12.20 -9.40 22.93
N SER A 42 -11.98 -8.50 23.88
CA SER A 42 -12.77 -8.40 25.11
C SER A 42 -14.18 -7.82 24.89
N HIS A 43 -14.46 -7.33 23.67
CA HIS A 43 -15.72 -6.72 23.25
C HIS A 43 -16.34 -7.48 22.06
N PRO A 44 -16.68 -8.77 22.20
CA PRO A 44 -17.26 -9.54 21.11
C PRO A 44 -18.65 -9.03 20.74
N VAL A 45 -19.01 -9.18 19.47
CA VAL A 45 -20.36 -8.88 18.97
C VAL A 45 -21.16 -10.17 18.95
N VAL A 46 -22.36 -10.14 19.54
CA VAL A 46 -23.29 -11.27 19.56
C VAL A 46 -24.43 -11.01 18.58
N ASP A 47 -24.56 -11.87 17.58
CA ASP A 47 -25.66 -11.87 16.61
C ASP A 47 -26.42 -13.20 16.67
N GLY A 48 -27.53 -13.21 17.42
CA GLY A 48 -28.29 -14.43 17.68
C GLY A 48 -27.44 -15.49 18.39
N SER A 49 -27.16 -16.60 17.69
CA SER A 49 -26.29 -17.68 18.17
C SER A 49 -24.81 -17.50 17.84
N ASN A 50 -24.48 -16.56 16.97
CA ASN A 50 -23.11 -16.31 16.52
C ASN A 50 -22.43 -15.29 17.43
N VAL A 51 -21.16 -15.52 17.73
CA VAL A 51 -20.34 -14.61 18.52
C VAL A 51 -19.06 -14.34 17.75
N TYR A 52 -18.84 -13.08 17.38
CA TYR A 52 -17.65 -12.64 16.66
C TYR A 52 -16.70 -11.99 17.63
N TYR A 53 -15.45 -12.45 17.64
CA TYR A 53 -14.38 -11.89 18.48
C TYR A 53 -13.49 -10.91 17.70
N ASN A 54 -13.68 -10.80 16.39
CA ASN A 54 -13.01 -9.83 15.55
C ASN A 54 -13.95 -9.33 14.45
N ALA A 55 -13.67 -8.12 13.97
CA ALA A 55 -14.47 -7.45 12.96
C ALA A 55 -14.38 -8.08 11.57
N PHE A 56 -13.31 -8.84 11.27
CA PHE A 56 -13.18 -9.51 9.98
C PHE A 56 -14.24 -10.61 9.84
N ASP A 57 -14.37 -11.47 10.84
CA ASP A 57 -15.35 -12.58 10.82
C ASP A 57 -16.79 -12.05 10.77
N GLY A 58 -17.11 -11.01 11.55
CA GLY A 58 -18.43 -10.39 11.50
C GLY A 58 -18.76 -9.79 10.12
N ASN A 59 -17.80 -9.11 9.49
CA ASN A 59 -17.97 -8.57 8.14
C ASN A 59 -18.07 -9.66 7.07
N TYR A 60 -17.28 -10.73 7.21
CA TYR A 60 -17.31 -11.88 6.30
C TYR A 60 -18.66 -12.59 6.38
N ASP A 61 -19.16 -12.86 7.58
CA ASP A 61 -20.44 -13.55 7.75
C ASP A 61 -21.63 -12.69 7.31
N THR A 62 -21.53 -11.36 7.45
CA THR A 62 -22.51 -10.43 6.86
C THR A 62 -22.61 -10.62 5.33
N LEU A 63 -21.48 -10.80 4.64
CA LEU A 63 -21.47 -11.10 3.20
C LEU A 63 -22.06 -12.48 2.90
N VAL A 64 -21.72 -13.50 3.69
CA VAL A 64 -22.29 -14.85 3.57
C VAL A 64 -23.81 -14.82 3.73
N ALA A 65 -24.32 -14.17 4.76
CA ALA A 65 -25.75 -13.98 5.00
C ALA A 65 -26.43 -13.24 3.84
N ALA A 66 -25.80 -12.20 3.29
CA ALA A 66 -26.31 -11.47 2.14
C ALA A 66 -26.39 -12.36 0.89
N LEU A 67 -25.36 -13.14 0.58
CA LEU A 67 -25.34 -14.08 -0.55
C LEU A 67 -26.36 -15.21 -0.39
N ASN A 68 -26.49 -15.75 0.83
CA ASN A 68 -27.53 -16.73 1.18
C ASN A 68 -28.93 -16.20 0.88
N LYS A 69 -29.22 -14.96 1.32
CA LYS A 69 -30.52 -14.31 1.13
C LYS A 69 -30.92 -14.15 -0.34
N ILE A 70 -29.95 -14.06 -1.24
CA ILE A 70 -30.20 -13.94 -2.69
C ILE A 70 -30.00 -15.25 -3.46
N GLY A 71 -29.84 -16.39 -2.76
CA GLY A 71 -29.78 -17.73 -3.36
C GLY A 71 -28.39 -18.17 -3.85
N TYR A 72 -27.32 -17.45 -3.47
CA TYR A 72 -25.94 -17.72 -3.88
C TYR A 72 -25.04 -18.09 -2.69
N GLY A 73 -25.60 -18.78 -1.69
CA GLY A 73 -24.89 -19.18 -0.47
C GLY A 73 -23.64 -20.04 -0.66
N SER A 74 -23.60 -20.82 -1.75
CA SER A 74 -22.46 -21.66 -2.12
C SER A 74 -21.40 -20.96 -2.97
N MET A 75 -21.59 -19.67 -3.28
CA MET A 75 -20.66 -18.92 -4.10
C MET A 75 -19.33 -18.74 -3.36
N PRO A 76 -18.18 -19.15 -3.95
CA PRO A 76 -16.89 -18.93 -3.34
C PRO A 76 -16.63 -17.44 -3.11
N ILE A 77 -16.07 -17.08 -1.95
CA ILE A 77 -15.67 -15.70 -1.64
C ILE A 77 -14.15 -15.64 -1.64
N ALA A 78 -13.61 -14.64 -2.33
CA ALA A 78 -12.19 -14.31 -2.30
C ALA A 78 -12.02 -12.94 -1.64
N ILE A 79 -11.07 -12.83 -0.73
CA ILE A 79 -10.72 -11.53 -0.17
C ILE A 79 -9.72 -10.86 -1.11
N GLY A 80 -10.11 -9.72 -1.68
CA GLY A 80 -9.32 -8.96 -2.63
C GLY A 80 -8.26 -8.09 -1.98
N GLU A 81 -8.57 -7.51 -0.82
CA GLU A 81 -7.65 -6.71 -0.02
C GLU A 81 -8.05 -6.76 1.45
N VAL A 82 -7.04 -6.83 2.32
CA VAL A 82 -7.18 -6.69 3.77
C VAL A 82 -5.78 -6.45 4.34
N GLY A 83 -5.68 -5.59 5.34
CA GLY A 83 -4.42 -5.23 5.95
C GLY A 83 -4.61 -4.13 6.97
N TRP A 84 -3.50 -3.74 7.57
CA TRP A 84 -3.45 -2.62 8.51
C TRP A 84 -2.42 -1.59 8.03
N PRO A 85 -2.75 -0.29 8.08
CA PRO A 85 -1.82 0.75 7.66
C PRO A 85 -0.58 0.79 8.58
N THR A 86 0.59 0.95 7.98
CA THR A 86 1.82 1.20 8.74
C THR A 86 1.97 2.65 9.18
N ASP A 87 1.28 3.55 8.48
CA ASP A 87 1.41 5.00 8.60
C ASP A 87 0.16 5.70 7.99
N GLY A 88 0.04 7.01 8.20
CA GLY A 88 -0.93 7.89 7.53
C GLY A 88 -2.39 7.70 7.96
N ALA A 89 -2.60 7.14 9.15
CA ALA A 89 -3.92 6.80 9.65
C ALA A 89 -3.93 6.68 11.19
N ALA A 90 -5.04 7.02 11.85
CA ALA A 90 -5.28 6.74 13.27
C ALA A 90 -4.99 5.26 13.61
N SER A 91 -4.25 5.03 14.69
CA SER A 91 -3.76 3.71 15.13
C SER A 91 -2.87 2.96 14.11
N ALA A 92 -2.40 3.62 13.05
CA ALA A 92 -1.42 3.07 12.14
C ALA A 92 -0.03 3.07 12.79
N ASN A 93 0.63 1.91 12.78
CA ASN A 93 2.05 1.79 13.10
C ASN A 93 2.59 0.45 12.61
N ILE A 94 3.92 0.33 12.52
CA ILE A 94 4.59 -0.87 12.02
C ILE A 94 4.30 -2.10 12.89
N THR A 95 4.21 -1.95 14.23
CA THR A 95 3.99 -3.06 15.16
C THR A 95 2.59 -3.65 14.99
N ALA A 96 1.57 -2.80 14.95
CA ALA A 96 0.18 -3.17 14.68
C ALA A 96 0.04 -3.80 13.30
N ALA A 97 0.67 -3.21 12.27
CA ALA A 97 0.61 -3.75 10.92
C ALA A 97 1.26 -5.13 10.80
N ARG A 98 2.37 -5.33 11.49
CA ARG A 98 3.01 -6.64 11.61
C ARG A 98 2.09 -7.64 12.30
N ALA A 99 1.58 -7.31 13.48
CA ALA A 99 0.71 -8.19 14.26
C ALA A 99 -0.54 -8.59 13.45
N PHE A 100 -1.23 -7.63 12.83
CA PHE A 100 -2.42 -7.88 12.03
C PHE A 100 -2.13 -8.82 10.83
N ASN A 101 -1.07 -8.54 10.08
CA ASN A 101 -0.74 -9.33 8.89
C ASN A 101 -0.15 -10.71 9.23
N GLN A 102 0.46 -10.87 10.41
CA GLN A 102 0.97 -12.17 10.92
C GLN A 102 -0.15 -13.02 11.51
N ALA A 103 -1.05 -12.46 12.33
CA ALA A 103 -2.14 -13.22 12.95
C ALA A 103 -3.08 -13.86 11.92
N LYS A 104 -3.21 -13.21 10.76
CA LYS A 104 -3.92 -13.70 9.57
C LYS A 104 -3.41 -15.06 9.06
N GLU A 105 -2.12 -15.39 9.28
CA GLU A 105 -1.48 -16.64 8.87
C GLU A 105 -2.10 -17.87 9.54
N SER A 106 -2.68 -17.71 10.73
CA SER A 106 -3.36 -18.80 11.45
C SER A 106 -4.72 -19.21 10.84
N THR A 107 -5.21 -18.47 9.84
CA THR A 107 -6.56 -18.65 9.28
C THR A 107 -6.48 -19.03 7.79
N SER A 108 -7.11 -20.16 7.41
CA SER A 108 -6.98 -20.89 6.14
C SER A 108 -7.59 -20.19 4.91
N TRP A 109 -7.32 -18.90 4.69
CA TRP A 109 -7.87 -18.14 3.57
C TRP A 109 -6.80 -17.86 2.51
N GLU A 110 -7.04 -18.19 1.24
CA GLU A 110 -6.12 -17.84 0.15
C GLU A 110 -6.25 -16.34 -0.19
N LEU A 111 -5.29 -15.53 0.29
CA LEU A 111 -5.38 -14.08 0.27
C LEU A 111 -4.42 -13.49 -0.77
N ARG A 112 -4.94 -12.58 -1.61
CA ARG A 112 -4.13 -11.64 -2.38
C ARG A 112 -4.27 -10.25 -1.76
N LYS A 113 -3.12 -9.57 -1.63
CA LYS A 113 -2.90 -8.16 -1.24
C LYS A 113 -3.12 -7.78 0.24
N ALA A 114 -2.03 -7.28 0.83
CA ALA A 114 -1.95 -6.53 2.06
C ALA A 114 -1.58 -5.07 1.75
N LEU A 115 -2.02 -4.13 2.59
CA LEU A 115 -1.55 -2.75 2.56
C LEU A 115 -0.01 -2.73 2.69
N GLY A 116 0.66 -1.89 1.89
CA GLY A 116 2.07 -2.00 1.52
C GLY A 116 3.03 -2.57 2.58
N ILE A 117 3.48 -3.81 2.35
CA ILE A 117 4.45 -4.56 3.18
C ILE A 117 5.92 -4.23 2.83
N PHE A 118 6.14 -3.60 1.68
CA PHE A 118 7.42 -3.05 1.26
C PHE A 118 7.34 -1.52 1.23
N SER A 119 8.49 -0.88 1.44
CA SER A 119 8.73 0.53 1.13
C SER A 119 8.91 0.71 -0.39
N PHE A 120 8.93 1.95 -0.86
CA PHE A 120 9.03 2.31 -2.29
C PHE A 120 10.32 1.79 -2.96
N ASP A 121 11.36 1.56 -2.16
CA ASP A 121 12.66 0.98 -2.51
C ASP A 121 12.70 -0.55 -2.43
N GLY A 122 11.56 -1.19 -2.19
CA GLY A 122 11.48 -2.65 -2.08
C GLY A 122 12.15 -3.19 -0.82
N GLN A 123 12.41 -2.36 0.21
CA GLN A 123 12.79 -2.83 1.53
C GLN A 123 11.55 -3.28 2.30
N ALA A 124 11.58 -4.46 2.93
CA ALA A 124 10.49 -4.93 3.76
C ALA A 124 10.32 -4.00 4.96
N LYS A 125 9.09 -3.53 5.20
CA LYS A 125 8.81 -2.64 6.34
C LYS A 125 8.93 -3.36 7.68
N TYR A 126 8.75 -4.67 7.68
CA TYR A 126 8.88 -5.54 8.84
C TYR A 126 9.14 -6.99 8.40
N PRO A 127 9.74 -7.81 9.27
CA PRO A 127 9.80 -9.26 9.07
C PRO A 127 8.38 -9.83 8.97
N LEU A 128 8.09 -10.50 7.86
CA LEU A 128 6.81 -11.15 7.59
C LEU A 128 7.08 -12.45 6.83
N ASN A 129 6.49 -13.53 7.28
CA ASN A 129 6.40 -14.78 6.52
C ASN A 129 5.03 -14.82 5.84
N LEU A 130 4.98 -15.22 4.58
CA LEU A 130 3.73 -15.32 3.81
C LEU A 130 3.17 -16.76 3.80
N GLY A 131 3.67 -17.66 4.64
CA GLY A 131 3.30 -19.08 4.67
C GLY A 131 3.86 -19.90 3.51
N LEU A 132 4.76 -19.33 2.69
CA LEU A 132 5.42 -19.98 1.55
C LEU A 132 6.73 -20.69 1.95
N GLY A 133 6.74 -21.34 3.12
CA GLY A 133 7.90 -21.99 3.72
C GLY A 133 8.44 -21.23 4.95
N SER A 134 9.72 -21.43 5.29
CA SER A 134 10.36 -20.81 6.47
C SER A 134 10.97 -19.43 6.21
N GLY A 135 10.83 -18.90 4.99
CA GLY A 135 11.49 -17.67 4.56
C GLY A 135 10.65 -16.41 4.82
N GLU A 136 11.28 -15.39 5.39
CA GLU A 136 10.70 -14.05 5.49
C GLU A 136 10.82 -13.27 4.16
N LEU A 137 10.10 -12.14 4.08
CA LEU A 137 10.24 -11.17 2.99
C LEU A 137 11.70 -10.81 2.74
N LYS A 138 12.08 -10.80 1.45
CA LYS A 138 13.44 -10.42 1.02
C LYS A 138 13.42 -9.03 0.40
N ASN A 139 14.37 -8.21 0.81
CA ASN A 139 14.54 -6.87 0.26
C ASN A 139 15.01 -6.92 -1.20
N ALA A 140 14.61 -5.90 -1.96
CA ALA A 140 15.18 -5.64 -3.27
C ALA A 140 16.71 -5.42 -3.15
N LYS A 141 17.46 -5.97 -4.09
CA LYS A 141 18.93 -5.86 -4.16
C LYS A 141 19.33 -4.84 -5.22
N ASN A 142 20.50 -4.22 -5.03
CA ASN A 142 21.11 -3.28 -5.98
C ASN A 142 20.22 -2.06 -6.29
N VAL A 143 19.45 -1.58 -5.31
CA VAL A 143 18.66 -0.35 -5.44
C VAL A 143 19.63 0.83 -5.53
N GLN A 144 19.60 1.52 -6.67
CA GLN A 144 20.41 2.72 -6.87
C GLN A 144 19.60 3.94 -6.45
N TYR A 145 20.07 4.67 -5.45
CA TYR A 145 19.46 5.94 -5.04
C TYR A 145 20.01 7.11 -5.84
N LEU A 146 19.21 8.17 -5.91
CA LEU A 146 19.69 9.49 -6.30
C LEU A 146 20.67 10.04 -5.24
N PRO A 147 21.47 11.08 -5.56
CA PRO A 147 22.38 11.69 -4.60
C PRO A 147 21.67 12.12 -3.30
N PRO A 148 22.32 12.04 -2.13
CA PRO A 148 21.73 12.40 -0.84
C PRO A 148 21.59 13.92 -0.71
N ARG A 149 20.47 14.44 -1.18
CA ARG A 149 20.07 15.84 -1.07
C ARG A 149 18.55 15.93 -1.05
N TRP A 150 18.04 16.91 -0.32
CA TRP A 150 16.62 17.07 -0.02
C TRP A 150 16.16 18.48 -0.35
N CYS A 151 14.86 18.64 -0.55
CA CYS A 151 14.23 19.96 -0.62
C CYS A 151 13.53 20.26 0.71
N VAL A 152 13.88 21.37 1.36
CA VAL A 152 13.28 21.79 2.63
C VAL A 152 12.64 23.18 2.49
N ALA A 153 11.73 23.51 3.39
CA ALA A 153 11.20 24.86 3.50
C ALA A 153 12.33 25.84 3.81
N ASN A 154 12.40 26.93 3.05
CA ASN A 154 13.47 27.91 3.15
C ASN A 154 13.43 28.59 4.53
N PRO A 155 14.47 28.45 5.38
CA PRO A 155 14.44 29.00 6.73
C PRO A 155 14.45 30.53 6.77
N TYR A 156 14.89 31.18 5.69
CA TYR A 156 15.06 32.63 5.58
C TYR A 156 13.87 33.35 4.95
N ARG A 157 12.80 32.62 4.58
CA ARG A 157 11.60 33.18 3.96
C ARG A 157 10.40 32.96 4.85
N ASP A 158 9.48 33.91 4.79
CA ASP A 158 8.15 33.69 5.32
C ASP A 158 7.39 32.73 4.41
N LEU A 159 6.56 31.87 4.99
CA LEU A 159 5.83 30.81 4.28
C LEU A 159 4.39 31.24 3.98
N ASP A 160 4.16 32.54 3.89
CA ASP A 160 2.90 33.12 3.44
C ASP A 160 2.51 32.59 2.06
N GLY A 161 1.27 32.12 1.92
CA GLY A 161 0.76 31.58 0.66
C GLY A 161 1.28 30.19 0.27
N VAL A 162 2.05 29.51 1.13
CA VAL A 162 2.59 28.15 0.87
C VAL A 162 1.52 27.11 0.58
N GLY A 163 0.26 27.34 0.99
CA GLY A 163 -0.84 26.39 0.86
C GLY A 163 -1.06 25.87 -0.57
N ASN A 164 -0.85 26.70 -1.60
CA ASN A 164 -0.97 26.25 -2.99
C ASN A 164 0.18 25.33 -3.41
N HIS A 165 1.41 25.65 -3.00
CA HIS A 165 2.59 24.81 -3.26
C HIS A 165 2.53 23.49 -2.50
N LEU A 166 2.02 23.52 -1.26
CA LEU A 166 1.79 22.31 -0.47
C LEU A 166 0.77 21.40 -1.15
N LYS A 167 -0.36 21.96 -1.64
CA LYS A 167 -1.36 21.19 -2.39
C LYS A 167 -0.78 20.58 -3.67
N LEU A 168 -0.01 21.35 -4.43
CA LEU A 168 0.66 20.86 -5.64
C LEU A 168 1.62 19.71 -5.33
N ALA A 169 2.46 19.88 -4.30
CA ALA A 169 3.42 18.87 -3.89
C ALA A 169 2.69 17.56 -3.52
N CYS A 170 1.65 17.64 -2.69
CA CYS A 170 0.89 16.47 -2.24
C CYS A 170 -0.11 15.92 -3.26
N SER A 171 -0.44 16.64 -4.33
CA SER A 171 -1.22 16.07 -5.44
C SER A 171 -0.35 15.20 -6.36
N MET A 172 0.96 15.43 -6.35
CA MET A 172 1.93 14.73 -7.20
C MET A 172 2.77 13.72 -6.42
N ALA A 173 2.86 13.87 -5.10
CA ALA A 173 3.66 13.04 -4.22
C ALA A 173 2.85 12.44 -3.07
N ASP A 174 3.39 11.36 -2.47
CA ASP A 174 2.78 10.74 -1.30
C ASP A 174 3.06 11.55 -0.04
N CYS A 175 2.06 12.28 0.42
CA CYS A 175 2.07 13.02 1.69
C CYS A 175 1.27 12.29 2.79
N THR A 176 0.95 11.00 2.63
CA THR A 176 0.06 10.31 3.57
C THR A 176 0.60 10.31 5.01
N THR A 177 1.92 10.27 5.16
CA THR A 177 2.63 10.32 6.45
C THR A 177 2.46 11.64 7.22
N LEU A 178 1.96 12.69 6.57
CA LEU A 178 1.65 13.98 7.19
C LEU A 178 0.26 14.04 7.81
N TYR A 179 -0.65 13.12 7.45
CA TYR A 179 -1.98 13.08 8.04
C TYR A 179 -1.95 12.58 9.48
N TYR A 180 -3.04 12.84 10.22
CA TYR A 180 -3.16 12.45 11.62
C TYR A 180 -2.88 10.96 11.83
N GLY A 181 -2.03 10.67 12.83
CA GLY A 181 -1.53 9.31 13.10
C GLY A 181 -0.34 8.91 12.23
N GLY A 182 0.16 9.80 11.37
CA GLY A 182 1.33 9.54 10.55
C GLY A 182 2.68 9.83 11.22
N SER A 183 3.75 9.17 10.78
CA SER A 183 5.11 9.30 11.32
C SER A 183 5.67 10.72 11.23
N CYS A 184 5.21 11.48 10.25
CA CYS A 184 5.61 12.86 9.98
C CYS A 184 4.54 13.89 10.37
N ASN A 185 3.49 13.50 11.11
CA ASN A 185 2.40 14.40 11.46
C ASN A 185 2.80 15.48 12.50
N ALA A 186 3.85 15.24 13.30
CA ALA A 186 4.21 16.06 14.46
C ALA A 186 5.60 16.74 14.36
N ILE A 187 6.12 16.98 13.15
CA ILE A 187 7.44 17.62 12.95
C ILE A 187 7.36 19.16 12.83
N GLY A 188 6.19 19.74 13.07
CA GLY A 188 5.90 21.18 13.01
C GLY A 188 5.67 21.69 11.58
N ASP A 189 5.14 22.91 11.45
CA ASP A 189 4.69 23.46 10.15
C ASP A 189 5.80 23.50 9.10
N LYS A 190 6.98 24.00 9.47
CA LYS A 190 8.15 24.02 8.57
C LYS A 190 8.62 22.61 8.21
N GLY A 191 8.54 21.66 9.14
CA GLY A 191 8.86 20.25 8.89
C GLY A 191 7.88 19.63 7.90
N ASN A 192 6.58 19.84 8.10
CA ASN A 192 5.51 19.31 7.24
C ASN A 192 5.63 19.83 5.81
N ILE A 193 5.91 21.13 5.64
CA ILE A 193 6.15 21.75 4.33
C ILE A 193 7.41 21.18 3.70
N SER A 194 8.49 21.06 4.47
CA SER A 194 9.74 20.45 4.01
C SER A 194 9.52 19.02 3.51
N TYR A 195 8.73 18.22 4.23
CA TYR A 195 8.45 16.84 3.85
C TYR A 195 7.72 16.78 2.50
N ALA A 196 6.65 17.57 2.35
CA ALA A 196 5.91 17.63 1.09
C ALA A 196 6.79 18.11 -0.07
N PHE A 197 7.58 19.17 0.13
CA PHE A 197 8.51 19.69 -0.87
C PHE A 197 9.55 18.65 -1.27
N ASN A 198 10.12 17.94 -0.28
CA ASN A 198 11.06 16.86 -0.55
C ASN A 198 10.40 15.74 -1.35
N SER A 199 9.23 15.24 -0.92
CA SER A 199 8.52 14.16 -1.61
C SER A 199 8.27 14.50 -3.08
N TYR A 200 7.86 15.74 -3.38
CA TYR A 200 7.75 16.22 -4.76
C TYR A 200 9.10 16.28 -5.49
N TYR A 201 10.11 16.91 -4.88
CA TYR A 201 11.44 17.07 -5.45
C TYR A 201 12.12 15.73 -5.82
N GLN A 202 11.96 14.70 -4.99
CA GLN A 202 12.50 13.38 -5.27
C GLN A 202 11.80 12.71 -6.46
N LEU A 203 10.48 12.90 -6.61
CA LEU A 203 9.73 12.41 -7.77
C LEU A 203 10.12 13.13 -9.07
N GLN A 204 10.49 14.40 -8.97
CA GLN A 204 11.03 15.18 -10.09
C GLN A 204 12.52 14.93 -10.35
N LYS A 205 13.06 13.77 -9.94
CA LYS A 205 14.45 13.36 -10.16
C LYS A 205 15.48 14.38 -9.67
N GLN A 206 15.13 15.11 -8.60
CA GLN A 206 15.98 16.14 -8.02
C GLN A 206 16.34 17.28 -9.00
N ASP A 207 15.43 17.61 -9.93
CA ASP A 207 15.54 18.85 -10.71
C ASP A 207 15.55 20.04 -9.76
N SER A 208 16.56 20.90 -9.84
CA SER A 208 16.69 22.04 -8.95
C SER A 208 15.52 23.01 -9.01
N ARG A 209 14.85 23.12 -10.18
CA ARG A 209 13.66 23.97 -10.36
C ARG A 209 12.46 23.45 -9.58
N SER A 210 12.39 22.14 -9.34
CA SER A 210 11.29 21.51 -8.61
C SER A 210 11.35 21.76 -7.09
N CYS A 211 12.47 22.29 -6.59
CA CYS A 211 12.61 22.71 -5.20
C CYS A 211 12.40 24.21 -4.98
N ASP A 212 12.23 25.01 -6.05
CA ASP A 212 12.19 26.46 -5.90
C ASP A 212 10.92 26.94 -5.17
N PHE A 213 9.74 26.48 -5.60
CA PHE A 213 8.43 26.87 -5.04
C PHE A 213 8.32 28.38 -4.80
N ASP A 214 8.66 29.20 -5.81
CA ASP A 214 8.71 30.67 -5.73
C ASP A 214 9.70 31.20 -4.66
N GLY A 215 10.79 30.47 -4.49
CA GLY A 215 11.84 30.68 -3.49
C GLY A 215 11.50 30.23 -2.06
N LEU A 216 10.35 29.58 -1.86
CA LEU A 216 9.93 29.03 -0.57
C LEU A 216 10.63 27.70 -0.23
N GLY A 217 11.20 27.02 -1.22
CA GLY A 217 12.02 25.82 -1.00
C GLY A 217 13.51 26.09 -1.15
N MET A 218 14.32 25.23 -0.53
CA MET A 218 15.77 25.29 -0.55
C MET A 218 16.34 23.87 -0.57
N ILE A 219 17.34 23.63 -1.43
CA ILE A 219 18.06 22.36 -1.45
C ILE A 219 19.03 22.33 -0.27
N THR A 220 19.00 21.22 0.47
CA THR A 220 19.94 20.91 1.55
C THR A 220 20.64 19.58 1.32
N TYR A 221 21.85 19.46 1.85
CA TYR A 221 22.62 18.21 1.92
C TYR A 221 22.63 17.62 3.34
N LEU A 222 22.01 18.31 4.29
CA LEU A 222 21.80 17.82 5.65
C LEU A 222 20.49 17.05 5.68
N ASP A 223 20.53 15.80 6.15
CA ASP A 223 19.34 14.95 6.31
C ASP A 223 18.35 15.60 7.29
N PRO A 224 17.16 16.00 6.82
CA PRO A 224 16.15 16.67 7.65
C PRO A 224 15.24 15.69 8.41
N SER A 225 15.53 14.38 8.38
CA SER A 225 14.74 13.36 9.10
C SER A 225 14.76 13.58 10.62
N VAL A 226 13.60 13.40 11.27
CA VAL A 226 13.44 13.61 12.72
C VAL A 226 12.68 12.43 13.33
N GLY A 227 13.28 11.79 14.34
CA GLY A 227 12.68 10.63 15.01
C GLY A 227 12.33 9.51 14.01
N ASP A 228 11.05 9.16 13.96
CA ASP A 228 10.50 8.16 13.04
C ASP A 228 10.13 8.72 11.66
N CYS A 229 10.07 10.05 11.51
CA CYS A 229 9.83 10.69 10.22
C CYS A 229 11.09 10.67 9.35
N ARG A 230 11.06 9.88 8.28
CA ARG A 230 12.18 9.72 7.33
C ARG A 230 11.93 10.47 6.04
N PHE A 231 12.82 11.39 5.70
CA PHE A 231 12.80 12.10 4.42
C PHE A 231 13.45 11.24 3.35
N LEU A 232 12.63 10.78 2.41
CA LEU A 232 13.05 9.83 1.39
C LEU A 232 14.07 10.47 0.43
N VAL A 233 14.92 9.61 -0.14
CA VAL A 233 15.76 9.89 -1.30
C VAL A 233 15.23 9.06 -2.47
N GLY A 234 15.00 9.68 -3.62
CA GLY A 234 14.42 9.00 -4.78
C GLY A 234 15.33 7.89 -5.33
N ILE A 235 14.75 6.95 -6.06
CA ILE A 235 15.48 5.88 -6.75
C ILE A 235 15.86 6.35 -8.14
N ASN A 236 17.07 6.00 -8.54
CA ASN A 236 17.56 6.15 -9.90
C ASN A 236 17.02 4.98 -10.77
N ASP A 237 16.06 5.28 -11.63
CA ASP A 237 15.43 4.35 -12.56
C ASP A 237 16.13 4.26 -13.92
N SER A 238 17.29 4.91 -14.07
CA SER A 238 18.12 4.88 -15.28
C SER A 238 18.47 3.46 -15.77
N SER A 239 18.36 2.45 -14.89
CA SER A 239 18.63 1.05 -15.21
C SER A 239 17.56 0.41 -16.12
N CYS A 240 16.32 0.95 -16.16
CA CYS A 240 15.24 0.42 -17.01
C CYS A 240 15.29 0.94 -18.47
N SER A 241 16.19 1.87 -18.76
CA SER A 241 16.42 2.43 -20.11
C SER A 241 17.55 1.75 -20.88
N SER A 242 18.19 0.72 -20.30
CA SER A 242 19.15 -0.08 -21.05
C SER A 242 18.39 -1.04 -21.99
N ILE A 243 18.81 -1.03 -23.25
CA ILE A 243 18.29 -1.70 -24.46
C ILE A 243 18.05 -3.23 -24.33
N GLY A 244 18.21 -3.84 -23.15
CA GLY A 244 18.10 -5.27 -22.90
C GLY A 244 16.71 -5.84 -22.58
N CYS A 245 15.72 -5.04 -22.15
CA CYS A 245 14.42 -5.59 -21.74
C CYS A 245 13.46 -5.88 -22.92
N GLY A 246 13.56 -5.12 -24.02
CA GLY A 246 12.70 -5.31 -25.20
C GLY A 246 13.18 -6.40 -26.17
N ILE A 247 14.49 -6.66 -26.24
CA ILE A 247 15.06 -7.56 -27.27
C ILE A 247 14.81 -9.03 -26.93
N PHE A 248 14.87 -9.41 -25.64
CA PHE A 248 14.58 -10.79 -25.24
C PHE A 248 13.10 -11.18 -25.36
N CYS A 249 12.18 -10.22 -25.25
CA CYS A 249 10.75 -10.48 -25.40
C CYS A 249 10.35 -10.64 -26.88
N GLY A 250 10.89 -9.80 -27.79
CA GLY A 250 10.58 -9.86 -29.21
C GLY A 250 11.14 -11.10 -29.94
N LEU A 251 12.33 -11.56 -29.56
CA LEU A 251 12.95 -12.75 -30.17
C LEU A 251 12.23 -14.04 -29.78
N TRP A 252 11.73 -14.16 -28.54
CA TRP A 252 10.94 -15.31 -28.11
C TRP A 252 9.56 -15.37 -28.75
N ILE A 253 8.91 -14.23 -28.99
CA ILE A 253 7.60 -14.20 -29.67
C ILE A 253 7.76 -14.60 -31.13
N MET A 254 8.79 -14.10 -31.83
CA MET A 254 9.02 -14.47 -33.23
C MET A 254 9.39 -15.94 -33.41
N THR A 255 10.20 -16.53 -32.52
CA THR A 255 10.51 -17.97 -32.60
C THR A 255 9.28 -18.82 -32.28
N PHE A 256 8.44 -18.43 -31.33
CA PHE A 256 7.21 -19.16 -31.00
C PHE A 256 6.20 -19.11 -32.15
N TRP A 257 6.03 -17.96 -32.80
CA TRP A 257 5.13 -17.80 -33.95
C TRP A 257 5.64 -18.56 -35.18
N VAL A 258 6.96 -18.53 -35.45
CA VAL A 258 7.55 -19.33 -36.53
C VAL A 258 7.42 -20.84 -36.25
N PHE A 259 7.61 -21.29 -35.01
CA PHE A 259 7.41 -22.69 -34.65
C PHE A 259 5.95 -23.14 -34.79
N MET A 260 5.00 -22.29 -34.41
CA MET A 260 3.57 -22.58 -34.57
C MET A 260 3.16 -22.59 -36.06
N TYR A 261 3.67 -21.64 -36.84
CA TYR A 261 3.37 -21.52 -38.27
C TYR A 261 3.97 -22.69 -39.07
N LEU A 262 5.19 -23.12 -38.73
CA LEU A 262 5.83 -24.30 -39.33
C LEU A 262 5.12 -25.61 -38.95
N LYS A 263 4.60 -25.74 -37.72
CA LYS A 263 3.77 -26.89 -37.32
C LYS A 263 2.41 -26.94 -38.01
N VAL A 264 1.83 -25.79 -38.36
CA VAL A 264 0.53 -25.72 -39.05
C VAL A 264 0.65 -25.98 -40.56
N LEU A 265 1.83 -25.74 -41.15
CA LEU A 265 2.06 -25.91 -42.60
C LEU A 265 2.82 -27.18 -42.99
N GLY A 266 3.40 -27.91 -42.04
CA GLY A 266 4.23 -29.09 -42.32
C GLY A 266 3.70 -30.36 -41.67
N SER A 267 3.10 -31.23 -42.46
CA SER A 267 2.94 -32.65 -42.18
C SER A 267 4.29 -33.28 -41.84
N LEU A 268 4.46 -33.71 -40.59
CA LEU A 268 5.11 -34.96 -40.13
C LEU A 268 4.98 -35.06 -38.60
#